data_AF-A0A843YJ77-F1
#
_entry.id   AF-A0A843YJ77-F1
#
_cell.length_a   1.000
_cell.length_b   1.000
_cell.length_c   1.000
_cell.angle_alpha   90.00
_cell.angle_beta   90.00
_cell.angle_gamma   90.00
#
_symmetry.space_group_name_H-M   'P 1'
#
loop_
_entity.id
_entity.type
_entity.pdbx_description
1 polymer ?
#
loop_
_entity_poly.entity_id
_entity_poly.type
_entity_poly.pdbx_seq_one_letter_code
_entity_poly.pdbx_strand_id
1 'polypeptide(L)' 'MKTFEYDILTFPMSRKTGEFEMKNVLNARGAEGWEVVSFTSSEYANVGYTVFLKRETTAAEAKA' A
#
# COMPACT_ATOMS: atom_id res chain seq x y z
N MET A 1 15.06 -11.80 15.24
CA MET A 1 13.82 -11.85 14.44
C MET A 1 13.62 -10.50 13.79
N LYS A 2 13.20 -10.46 12.53
CA LYS A 2 12.79 -9.21 11.87
C LYS A 2 11.33 -8.90 12.23
N THR A 3 11.03 -7.64 12.51
CA THR A 3 9.66 -7.17 12.78
C THR A 3 9.16 -6.47 11.52
N PHE A 4 7.88 -6.64 11.21
CA PHE A 4 7.26 -6.01 10.04
C PHE A 4 6.03 -5.22 10.46
N GLU A 5 5.89 -4.04 9.88
CA GLU A 5 4.68 -3.23 9.90
C GLU A 5 3.88 -3.53 8.63
N TYR A 6 2.54 -3.49 8.74
CA TYR A 6 1.64 -3.75 7.62
C TYR A 6 0.67 -2.59 7.45
N ASP A 7 0.40 -2.22 6.20
CA ASP A 7 -0.57 -1.18 5.85
C ASP A 7 -1.47 -1.68 4.70
N ILE A 8 -2.71 -1.21 4.68
CA ILE A 8 -3.70 -1.59 3.67
C ILE A 8 -4.25 -0.31 3.04
N LEU A 9 -3.98 -0.13 1.75
CA LEU A 9 -4.46 1.01 0.99
C LEU A 9 -5.59 0.56 0.06
N THR A 10 -6.69 1.31 0.06
CA THR A 10 -7.79 1.11 -0.87
C THR A 10 -7.98 2.34 -1.73
N PHE A 11 -7.96 2.16 -3.04
CA PHE A 11 -8.10 3.20 -4.04
C PHE A 11 -9.42 3.04 -4.78
N PRO A 12 -10.32 4.03 -4.80
CA PRO A 12 -11.59 3.91 -5.51
C PRO A 12 -11.38 3.79 -7.03
N MET A 13 -12.25 3.04 -7.69
CA MET A 13 -12.22 2.89 -9.16
C MET A 13 -12.93 4.06 -9.85
N SER A 14 -12.53 5.29 -9.54
CA SER A 14 -12.97 6.48 -10.28
C SER A 14 -12.10 6.66 -11.52
N ARG A 15 -12.75 6.58 -12.70
CA ARG A 15 -12.16 6.58 -14.06
C ARG A 15 -10.89 7.42 -14.23
N LYS A 16 -9.90 6.86 -14.97
CA LYS A 16 -8.63 7.44 -15.47
C LYS A 16 -7.66 8.05 -14.45
N THR A 17 -8.15 8.66 -13.37
CA THR A 17 -7.30 9.33 -12.37
C THR A 17 -6.83 8.37 -11.27
N GLY A 18 -7.64 7.37 -10.92
CA GLY A 18 -7.34 6.47 -9.80
C GLY A 18 -6.07 5.64 -9.96
N GLU A 19 -5.73 5.21 -11.18
CA GLU A 19 -4.49 4.45 -11.43
C GLU A 19 -3.23 5.33 -11.26
N PHE A 20 -3.31 6.58 -11.70
CA PHE A 20 -2.20 7.52 -11.59
C PHE A 20 -1.97 7.91 -10.12
N GLU A 21 -3.04 8.18 -9.37
CA GLU A 21 -2.95 8.45 -7.94
C GLU A 21 -2.42 7.24 -7.16
N MET A 22 -2.90 6.04 -7.48
CA MET A 22 -2.38 4.80 -6.90
C MET A 22 -0.88 4.66 -7.13
N LYS A 23 -0.41 4.86 -8.38
CA LYS A 23 1.02 4.80 -8.71
C LYS A 23 1.84 5.82 -7.91
N ASN A 24 1.35 7.05 -7.78
CA ASN A 24 2.06 8.09 -7.01
C ASN A 24 2.16 7.74 -5.52
N VAL A 25 1.06 7.25 -4.93
CA VAL A 25 1.06 6.84 -3.52
C VAL A 25 1.99 5.64 -3.29
N LEU A 26 1.95 4.63 -4.17
CA LEU A 26 2.84 3.46 -4.04
C LEU A 26 4.31 3.82 -4.24
N ASN A 27 4.63 4.74 -5.15
CA ASN A 27 5.99 5.24 -5.33
C ASN A 27 6.49 5.99 -4.08
N ALA A 28 5.65 6.82 -3.46
CA ALA A 28 5.98 7.52 -2.21
C ALA A 28 6.21 6.51 -1.07
N ARG A 29 5.31 5.54 -0.91
CA ARG A 29 5.45 4.45 0.07
C ARG A 29 6.71 3.61 -0.18
N GLY A 30 7.04 3.33 -1.44
CA GLY A 30 8.28 2.65 -1.81
C GLY A 30 9.54 3.42 -1.39
N ALA A 31 9.52 4.75 -1.52
CA ALA A 31 10.61 5.61 -1.04
C ALA A 31 10.74 5.62 0.49
N GLU A 32 9.62 5.40 1.21
CA GLU A 32 9.57 5.20 2.67
C GLU A 32 9.96 3.77 3.12
N GLY A 33 10.32 2.89 2.18
CA GLY A 33 10.74 1.51 2.46
C GLY A 33 9.60 0.49 2.55
N TRP A 34 8.39 0.86 2.13
CA TRP A 34 7.28 -0.09 2.04
C TRP A 34 7.37 -0.95 0.77
N GLU A 35 7.09 -2.23 0.93
CA GLU A 35 7.05 -3.23 -0.12
C GLU A 35 5.61 -3.69 -0.34
N VAL A 36 5.19 -3.82 -1.61
CA VAL A 36 3.88 -4.38 -1.95
C VAL A 36 3.93 -5.89 -1.78
N VAL A 37 3.07 -6.42 -0.91
CA VAL A 37 2.93 -7.86 -0.64
C VAL A 37 1.87 -8.48 -1.54
N SER A 38 0.75 -7.80 -1.71
CA SER A 38 -0.36 -8.29 -2.52
C SER A 38 -1.16 -7.12 -3.09
N PHE A 39 -1.75 -7.36 -4.25
CA PHE A 39 -2.61 -6.42 -4.95
C PHE A 39 -3.86 -7.17 -5.39
N THR A 40 -5.02 -6.62 -5.07
CA THR A 40 -6.31 -7.15 -5.49
C THR A 40 -7.14 -6.03 -6.12
N SER A 41 -7.66 -6.28 -7.31
CA SER A 41 -8.66 -5.43 -7.95
C SER A 41 -10.02 -6.07 -7.79
N SER A 42 -11.02 -5.33 -7.29
CA SER A 42 -12.40 -5.80 -7.25
C SER A 42 -13.24 -5.07 -8.30
N GLU A 43 -13.66 -5.81 -9.32
CA GLU A 43 -14.65 -5.32 -10.30
C GLU A 43 -16.07 -5.37 -9.72
N TYR A 44 -16.28 -6.16 -8.66
CA TYR A 44 -17.55 -6.26 -7.96
C TYR A 44 -17.79 -4.98 -7.14
N ALA A 45 -18.92 -4.33 -7.40
CA ALA A 45 -19.42 -3.12 -6.71
C ALA A 45 -18.59 -1.82 -6.84
N ASN A 46 -17.77 -1.65 -7.89
CA ASN A 46 -16.87 -0.49 -8.07
C ASN A 46 -15.86 -0.30 -6.91
N VAL A 47 -15.57 -1.37 -6.16
CA VAL A 47 -14.71 -1.36 -4.97
C VAL A 47 -13.24 -1.43 -5.38
N GLY A 48 -12.80 -0.54 -6.26
CA GLY A 48 -11.40 -0.10 -6.29
C GLY A 48 -10.29 -1.15 -6.44
N TYR A 49 -9.08 -0.67 -6.11
CA TYR A 49 -7.88 -1.46 -5.92
C TYR A 49 -7.54 -1.52 -4.44
N THR A 50 -7.22 -2.70 -3.91
CA THR A 50 -6.68 -2.85 -2.55
C THR A 50 -5.25 -3.35 -2.63
N VAL A 51 -4.35 -2.67 -1.92
CA VAL A 51 -2.92 -2.97 -1.88
C VAL A 51 -2.53 -3.27 -0.44
N PHE A 52 -1.89 -4.41 -0.23
CA PHE A 52 -1.28 -4.79 1.03
C PHE A 52 0.20 -4.46 0.97
N LEU A 53 0.68 -3.66 1.92
CA LEU A 53 2.07 -3.29 2.04
C LEU A 53 2.67 -3.85 3.33
N LYS A 54 3.98 -4.09 3.30
CA LYS A 54 4.77 -4.37 4.50
C LYS A 54 6.01 -3.48 4.51
N ARG A 55 6.55 -3.19 5.69
CA ARG A 55 7.85 -2.53 5.86
C ARG A 55 8.61 -3.21 6.98
N GLU A 56 9.91 -3.40 6.81
CA GLU A 56 10.77 -3.88 7.91
C GLU A 56 10.89 -2.78 8.97
N THR A 57 10.46 -3.05 10.20
CA THR A 57 10.64 -2.13 11.32
C THR A 57 11.98 -2.44 11.97
N THR A 58 12.90 -1.48 11.98
CA THR A 58 14.10 -1.63 12.80
C THR A 58 13.72 -1.39 14.26
N ALA A 59 14.34 -2.13 15.18
CA ALA A 59 14.02 -2.07 16.62
C ALA A 59 14.13 -0.67 17.25
N ALA A 60 14.73 0.30 16.54
CA ALA A 60 14.77 1.71 16.93
C ALA A 60 13.41 2.43 16.83
N GLU A 61 12.51 1.99 15.93
CA GLU A 61 11.19 2.62 15.73
C GLU A 61 10.10 2.01 16.62
N ALA A 62 10.31 0.78 17.13
CA ALA A 62 9.35 0.08 18.00
C ALA A 62 9.32 0.61 19.45
N LYS A 63 9.98 1.74 19.74
CA LYS A 63 10.15 2.29 21.10
C LYS A 63 9.66 3.73 21.26
N ALA A 64 8.91 4.26 20.29
CA ALA A 64 8.28 5.58 20.36
C ALA A 64 6.85 5.51 20.89
#